data_AF-A0A7I8EDV0-F1
#
_entry.id   AF-A0A7I8EDV0-F1
#
_cell.length_a   1.000
_cell.length_b   1.000
_cell.length_c   1.000
_cell.angle_alpha   90.00
_cell.angle_beta   90.00
_cell.angle_gamma   90.00
#
_symmetry.space_group_name_H-M   'P 1'
#
loop_
_entity.id
_entity.type
_entity.pdbx_description
1 polymer ?
#
loop_
_entity_poly.entity_id
_entity_poly.type
_entity_poly.pdbx_seq_one_letter_code
_entity_poly.pdbx_strand_id
1 'polypeptide(L)'
;MTALYLAATLKQLEAEYAQRQPSLIAQAGQAIAQWLLAHQRGKHFGILIGPGNNGADAVICAQHLVDAGQRVRLITDLPAPTLEPFQAARARLGTLAALRGRMADLAECDIIIDGLFGSGLNRPLDSTLIAALQHIDQLGKAIVAIDVPSGLDSNLGTPLPYALHATHWSVPIRKDTNLRWIIATKECS
;
A
#
# COMPACT_ATOMS: atom_id res chain seq x y z
N MET A 1 -25.02 -8.51 10.55
CA MET A 1 -25.11 -7.62 9.37
C MET A 1 -24.49 -6.30 9.76
N THR A 2 -23.22 -6.09 9.41
CA THR A 2 -22.52 -4.87 9.84
C THR A 2 -21.64 -4.38 8.70
N ALA A 3 -22.16 -3.33 8.06
CA ALA A 3 -21.57 -2.38 7.11
C ALA A 3 -20.33 -2.81 6.31
N LEU A 4 -20.58 -3.43 5.16
CA LEU A 4 -19.74 -3.29 3.96
C LEU A 4 -19.70 -1.81 3.57
N TYR A 5 -18.55 -1.15 3.66
CA TYR A 5 -18.35 0.06 2.87
C TYR A 5 -18.12 -0.39 1.42
N LEU A 6 -19.23 -0.53 0.67
CA LEU A 6 -19.18 -0.66 -0.78
C LEU A 6 -18.39 0.52 -1.35
N ALA A 7 -17.67 0.28 -2.44
CA ALA A 7 -17.01 1.25 -3.31
C ALA A 7 -17.70 2.63 -3.39
N ALA A 8 -19.03 2.64 -3.49
CA ALA A 8 -19.85 3.84 -3.56
C ALA A 8 -19.73 4.76 -2.33
N THR A 9 -19.56 4.22 -1.12
CA THR A 9 -19.45 4.99 0.12
C THR A 9 -18.05 5.60 0.30
N LEU A 10 -17.00 4.91 -0.17
CA LEU A 10 -15.65 5.47 -0.28
C LEU A 10 -15.62 6.62 -1.28
N LYS A 11 -16.26 6.45 -2.44
CA LYS A 11 -16.44 7.49 -3.45
C LYS A 11 -17.16 8.74 -2.92
N GLN A 12 -18.15 8.53 -2.05
CA GLN A 12 -18.93 9.62 -1.46
C GLN A 12 -18.11 10.40 -0.42
N LEU A 13 -17.29 9.70 0.38
CA LEU A 13 -16.33 10.33 1.29
C LEU A 13 -15.23 11.06 0.51
N GLU A 14 -14.64 10.44 -0.51
CA GLU A 14 -13.60 11.08 -1.35
C GLU A 14 -14.13 12.29 -2.12
N ALA A 15 -15.34 12.22 -2.70
CA ALA A 15 -15.95 13.31 -3.45
C ALA A 15 -16.30 14.54 -2.59
N GLU A 16 -16.71 14.34 -1.33
CA GLU A 16 -16.94 15.43 -0.38
C GLU A 16 -15.63 16.15 0.02
N TYR A 17 -14.48 15.46 -0.01
CA TYR A 17 -13.21 15.99 0.53
C TYR A 17 -12.15 16.35 -0.52
N ALA A 18 -12.24 15.85 -1.76
CA ALA A 18 -11.31 16.12 -2.87
C ALA A 18 -11.33 17.57 -3.38
N GLN A 19 -12.32 18.39 -3.03
CA GLN A 19 -12.43 19.78 -3.49
C GLN A 19 -11.46 20.78 -2.80
N ARG A 20 -10.57 20.35 -1.88
CA ARG A 20 -9.87 21.26 -0.94
C ARG A 20 -8.32 21.18 -0.90
N GLN A 21 -7.68 21.01 -2.07
CA GLN A 21 -6.24 21.18 -2.36
C GLN A 21 -5.26 20.00 -2.13
N PRO A 22 -4.15 19.93 -2.91
CA PRO A 22 -3.28 18.77 -3.04
C PRO A 22 -1.86 19.01 -2.48
N SER A 23 -1.59 18.55 -1.26
CA SER A 23 -0.22 18.21 -0.83
C SER A 23 -0.22 17.55 0.55
N LEU A 24 -0.26 16.22 0.63
CA LEU A 24 -0.18 15.48 1.90
C LEU A 24 0.50 14.12 1.72
N ILE A 25 1.83 14.11 1.72
CA ILE A 25 2.62 12.96 1.28
C ILE A 25 3.78 12.70 2.26
N ALA A 26 3.52 12.49 3.55
CA ALA A 26 4.56 11.99 4.47
C ALA A 26 4.05 11.15 5.65
N GLN A 27 2.75 10.90 5.74
CA GLN A 27 2.13 10.37 6.96
C GLN A 27 1.53 8.97 6.80
N ALA A 28 1.28 8.49 5.57
CA ALA A 28 0.63 7.20 5.34
C ALA A 28 1.54 6.03 5.77
N GLY A 29 2.79 6.06 5.31
CA GLY A 29 3.77 5.02 5.62
C GLY A 29 4.02 4.87 7.11
N GLN A 30 4.12 5.98 7.84
CA GLN A 30 4.27 5.96 9.30
C GLN A 30 3.02 5.40 9.99
N ALA A 31 1.82 5.84 9.59
CA ALA A 31 0.58 5.39 10.20
C ALA A 31 0.36 3.88 10.02
N ILE A 32 0.64 3.35 8.82
CA ILE A 32 0.58 1.91 8.56
C ILE A 32 1.61 1.15 9.40
N ALA A 33 2.86 1.60 9.45
CA ALA A 33 3.88 0.95 10.27
C ALA A 33 3.46 0.88 11.75
N GLN A 34 2.97 1.99 12.31
CA GLN A 34 2.48 2.04 13.69
C GLN A 34 1.31 1.08 13.92
N TRP A 35 0.36 1.03 12.99
CA TRP A 35 -0.77 0.12 13.09
C TRP A 35 -0.33 -1.35 13.00
N LEU A 36 0.57 -1.70 12.07
CA LEU A 36 1.12 -3.05 11.93
C LEU A 36 1.81 -3.50 13.23
N LEU A 37 2.66 -2.65 13.80
CA LEU A 37 3.38 -2.95 15.04
C LEU A 37 2.44 -3.14 16.24
N ALA A 38 1.28 -2.47 16.25
CA ALA A 38 0.31 -2.55 17.33
C ALA A 38 -0.70 -3.71 17.17
N HIS A 39 -1.04 -4.10 15.93
CA HIS A 39 -2.19 -4.98 15.66
C HIS A 39 -1.82 -6.31 14.98
N GLN A 40 -0.63 -6.44 14.41
CA GLN A 40 -0.22 -7.64 13.70
C GLN A 40 0.84 -8.44 14.46
N ARG A 41 0.78 -9.77 14.33
CA ARG A 41 1.68 -10.70 15.03
C ARG A 41 2.91 -11.10 14.20
N GLY A 42 2.86 -10.91 12.88
CA GLY A 42 3.97 -11.21 11.96
C GLY A 42 5.18 -10.29 12.20
N LYS A 43 6.38 -10.83 12.00
CA LYS A 43 7.65 -10.11 12.20
C LYS A 43 8.50 -10.02 10.93
N HIS A 44 8.09 -10.69 9.86
CA HIS A 44 8.74 -10.64 8.56
C HIS A 44 7.81 -10.01 7.52
N PHE A 45 8.20 -8.84 7.03
CA PHE A 45 7.41 -8.03 6.11
C PHE A 45 8.03 -8.04 4.72
N GLY A 46 7.24 -8.41 3.72
CA GLY A 46 7.55 -8.16 2.32
C GLY A 46 6.91 -6.84 1.91
N ILE A 47 7.64 -5.92 1.30
CA ILE A 47 7.13 -4.59 0.97
C ILE A 47 7.33 -4.35 -0.52
N LEU A 48 6.22 -4.17 -1.22
CA LEU A 48 6.18 -3.85 -2.64
C LEU A 48 6.35 -2.34 -2.81
N ILE A 49 7.43 -1.91 -3.46
CA ILE A 49 7.76 -0.50 -3.66
C ILE A 49 7.40 -0.08 -5.07
N GLY A 50 6.28 0.64 -5.20
CA GLY A 50 5.80 1.18 -6.47
C GLY A 50 6.54 2.41 -6.96
N PRO A 51 6.12 2.92 -8.13
CA PRO A 51 6.89 3.93 -8.82
C PRO A 51 6.64 5.38 -8.40
N GLY A 52 5.57 5.65 -7.65
CA GLY A 52 5.13 7.00 -7.27
C GLY A 52 5.00 7.20 -5.75
N ASN A 53 3.99 7.98 -5.33
CA ASN A 53 3.76 8.35 -3.92
C ASN A 53 3.57 7.14 -2.99
N ASN A 54 2.78 6.14 -3.39
CA ASN A 54 2.59 4.93 -2.57
C ASN A 54 3.90 4.19 -2.33
N GLY A 55 4.79 4.15 -3.33
CA GLY A 55 6.13 3.61 -3.16
C GLY A 55 6.95 4.43 -2.18
N ALA A 56 6.84 5.77 -2.21
CA ALA A 56 7.52 6.65 -1.27
C ALA A 56 7.04 6.41 0.17
N ASP A 57 5.72 6.29 0.37
CA ASP A 57 5.13 5.92 1.65
C ASP A 57 5.55 4.51 2.10
N ALA A 58 5.68 3.56 1.17
CA ALA A 58 6.15 2.21 1.45
C ALA A 58 7.61 2.20 1.94
N VAL A 59 8.48 3.08 1.42
CA VAL A 59 9.85 3.27 1.91
C VAL A 59 9.84 3.86 3.32
N ILE A 60 8.95 4.80 3.62
CA ILE A 60 8.79 5.35 4.97
C ILE A 60 8.34 4.24 5.92
N CYS A 61 7.32 3.47 5.54
CA CYS A 61 6.83 2.32 6.30
C CYS A 61 7.95 1.30 6.57
N ALA A 62 8.73 0.96 5.54
CA ALA A 62 9.86 0.05 5.64
C ALA A 62 10.88 0.52 6.68
N GLN A 63 11.26 1.81 6.65
CA GLN A 63 12.20 2.34 7.63
C GLN A 63 11.65 2.22 9.06
N HIS A 64 10.39 2.58 9.29
CA HIS A 64 9.80 2.47 10.63
C HIS A 64 9.76 1.03 11.14
N LEU A 65 9.48 0.06 10.26
CA LEU A 65 9.50 -1.37 10.63
C LEU A 65 10.91 -1.86 10.96
N VAL A 66 11.92 -1.45 10.18
CA VAL A 66 13.34 -1.74 10.44
C VAL A 66 13.78 -1.13 11.77
N ASP A 67 13.46 0.14 12.01
CA ASP A 67 13.79 0.84 13.25
C ASP A 67 13.14 0.18 14.48
N ALA A 68 11.98 -0.47 14.28
CA ALA A 68 11.29 -1.28 15.30
C ALA A 68 11.79 -2.74 15.38
N GLY A 69 12.92 -3.07 14.73
CA GLY A 69 13.56 -4.38 14.80
C GLY A 69 12.87 -5.49 14.01
N GLN A 70 11.98 -5.15 13.07
CA GLN A 70 11.30 -6.13 12.22
C GLN A 70 12.20 -6.58 11.06
N ARG A 71 11.97 -7.79 10.55
CA ARG A 71 12.62 -8.28 9.32
C ARG A 71 11.86 -7.73 8.13
N VAL A 72 12.57 -7.17 7.17
CA VAL A 72 11.97 -6.53 5.99
C VAL A 72 12.66 -6.99 4.70
N ARG A 73 11.86 -7.30 3.69
CA ARG A 73 12.29 -7.53 2.30
C ARG A 73 11.64 -6.51 1.38
N LEU A 74 12.43 -5.82 0.57
CA LEU A 74 11.95 -4.80 -0.36
C LEU A 74 11.93 -5.36 -1.79
N ILE A 75 10.75 -5.33 -2.41
CA ILE A 75 10.57 -5.68 -3.81
C ILE A 75 10.41 -4.38 -4.59
N THR A 76 11.38 -4.06 -5.44
CA THR A 76 11.49 -2.74 -6.09
C THR A 76 11.43 -2.83 -7.61
N ASP A 77 10.99 -3.94 -8.18
CA ASP A 77 11.03 -4.24 -9.61
C ASP A 77 9.63 -4.44 -10.23
N LEU A 78 8.56 -3.95 -9.57
CA LEU A 78 7.17 -4.19 -9.98
C LEU A 78 6.22 -2.98 -9.95
N PRO A 79 6.37 -1.98 -10.83
CA PRO A 79 7.53 -1.64 -11.63
C PRO A 79 8.56 -0.85 -10.80
N ALA A 80 9.75 -0.64 -11.37
CA ALA A 80 10.83 0.04 -10.66
C ALA A 80 10.48 1.48 -10.23
N PRO A 81 10.99 1.94 -9.07
CA PRO A 81 10.75 3.30 -8.60
C PRO A 81 11.40 4.32 -9.51
N THR A 82 10.63 4.98 -10.38
CA THR A 82 11.19 5.87 -11.42
C THR A 82 10.46 7.20 -11.56
N LEU A 83 9.26 7.37 -10.99
CA LEU A 83 8.50 8.60 -11.20
C LEU A 83 9.01 9.74 -10.29
N GLU A 84 8.87 10.97 -10.78
CA GLU A 84 9.20 12.21 -10.05
C GLU A 84 8.65 12.24 -8.61
N PRO A 85 7.40 11.84 -8.32
CA PRO A 85 6.89 11.91 -6.95
C PRO A 85 7.64 11.00 -5.96
N PHE A 86 8.37 9.98 -6.43
CA PHE A 86 9.18 9.11 -5.59
C PHE A 86 10.52 9.74 -5.16
N GLN A 87 10.97 10.82 -5.82
CA GLN A 87 12.30 11.39 -5.63
C GLN A 87 12.65 11.66 -4.16
N ALA A 88 11.70 12.18 -3.37
CA ALA A 88 11.92 12.49 -1.96
C ALA A 88 12.27 11.24 -1.12
N ALA A 89 11.79 10.06 -1.51
CA ALA A 89 12.09 8.79 -0.83
C ALA A 89 13.35 8.08 -1.36
N ARG A 90 13.94 8.54 -2.48
CA ARG A 90 15.07 7.87 -3.15
C ARG A 90 16.26 7.67 -2.23
N ALA A 91 16.67 8.70 -1.50
CA ALA A 91 17.82 8.64 -0.60
C ALA A 91 17.60 7.61 0.51
N ARG A 92 16.38 7.56 1.07
CA ARG A 92 15.98 6.61 2.11
C ARG A 92 15.88 5.18 1.56
N LEU A 93 15.41 4.99 0.34
CA LEU A 93 15.50 3.68 -0.31
C LEU A 93 16.97 3.24 -0.49
N GLY A 94 17.87 4.19 -0.73
CA GLY A 94 19.32 3.94 -0.80
C GLY A 94 19.89 3.41 0.51
N THR A 95 19.48 3.94 1.67
CA THR A 95 19.91 3.44 2.98
C THR A 95 19.38 2.04 3.29
N LEU A 96 18.30 1.63 2.64
CA LEU A 96 17.68 0.30 2.78
C LEU A 96 18.10 -0.69 1.68
N ALA A 97 19.10 -0.38 0.86
CA ALA A 97 19.46 -1.19 -0.31
C ALA A 97 19.81 -2.66 0.02
N ALA A 98 20.40 -2.92 1.19
CA ALA A 98 20.74 -4.27 1.65
C ALA A 98 19.50 -5.16 1.93
N LEU A 99 18.31 -4.57 2.03
CA LEU A 99 17.05 -5.27 2.26
C LEU A 99 16.33 -5.65 0.98
N ARG A 100 16.84 -5.23 -0.19
CA ARG A 100 16.27 -5.57 -1.49
C ARG A 100 16.27 -7.08 -1.67
N GLY A 101 15.12 -7.62 -2.04
CA GLY A 101 14.88 -9.02 -2.31
C GLY A 101 14.31 -9.22 -3.70
N ARG A 102 13.91 -10.45 -3.96
CA ARG A 102 13.21 -10.88 -5.17
C ARG A 102 11.80 -11.30 -4.81
N MET A 103 10.93 -11.31 -5.81
CA MET A 103 9.56 -11.78 -5.67
C MET A 103 9.40 -13.12 -4.93
N ALA A 104 10.30 -14.08 -5.19
CA ALA A 104 10.27 -15.38 -4.53
C ALA A 104 10.46 -15.31 -3.00
N ASP A 105 11.14 -14.27 -2.49
CA ASP A 105 11.41 -14.10 -1.06
C ASP A 105 10.13 -13.73 -0.28
N LEU A 106 9.05 -13.30 -0.97
CA LEU A 106 7.75 -13.01 -0.34
C LEU A 106 7.10 -14.26 0.27
N ALA A 107 7.44 -15.46 -0.20
CA ALA A 107 6.94 -16.71 0.36
C ALA A 107 7.37 -16.91 1.83
N GLU A 108 8.51 -16.33 2.22
CA GLU A 108 9.05 -16.38 3.58
C GLU A 108 8.50 -15.28 4.50
N CYS A 109 7.77 -14.31 3.94
CA CYS A 109 7.19 -13.21 4.69
C CYS A 109 5.88 -13.64 5.36
N ASP A 110 5.57 -13.01 6.51
CA ASP A 110 4.31 -13.19 7.22
C ASP A 110 3.23 -12.27 6.64
N ILE A 111 3.62 -11.03 6.32
CA ILE A 111 2.74 -9.96 5.89
C ILE A 111 3.36 -9.29 4.66
N ILE A 112 2.53 -8.99 3.68
CA ILE A 112 2.91 -8.25 2.48
C ILE A 112 2.29 -6.86 2.53
N ILE A 113 3.10 -5.83 2.34
CA ILE A 113 2.66 -4.44 2.26
C ILE A 113 2.65 -4.05 0.79
N ASP A 114 1.47 -3.69 0.30
CA ASP A 114 1.26 -3.24 -1.06
C ASP A 114 1.41 -1.72 -1.15
N GLY A 115 2.55 -1.27 -1.68
CA GLY A 115 2.84 0.11 -2.01
C GLY A 115 3.00 0.35 -3.51
N LEU A 116 2.42 -0.50 -4.38
CA LEU A 116 2.63 -0.39 -5.82
C LEU A 116 1.84 0.80 -6.41
N PHE A 117 0.52 0.77 -6.27
CA PHE A 117 -0.40 1.75 -6.86
C PHE A 117 -1.48 2.15 -5.86
N GLY A 118 -1.91 3.40 -5.96
CA GLY A 118 -3.00 3.95 -5.15
C GLY A 118 -4.19 4.35 -6.00
N SER A 119 -5.04 5.17 -5.41
CA SER A 119 -6.29 5.69 -5.97
C SER A 119 -6.08 6.54 -7.23
N GLY A 120 -4.85 7.02 -7.47
CA GLY A 120 -4.46 7.72 -8.68
C GLY A 120 -4.21 6.83 -9.91
N LEU A 121 -4.34 5.50 -9.79
CA LEU A 121 -4.24 4.60 -10.93
C LEU A 121 -5.44 4.78 -11.86
N ASN A 122 -5.19 5.39 -13.03
CA ASN A 122 -6.23 5.73 -14.02
C ASN A 122 -6.10 4.92 -15.31
N ARG A 123 -5.30 3.86 -15.32
CA ARG A 123 -5.07 2.99 -16.48
C ARG A 123 -5.08 1.52 -16.06
N PRO A 124 -5.50 0.60 -16.96
CA PRO A 124 -5.40 -0.83 -16.73
C PRO A 124 -3.95 -1.27 -16.49
N LEU A 125 -3.78 -2.29 -15.66
CA LEU A 125 -2.49 -2.95 -15.49
C LEU A 125 -2.18 -3.83 -16.71
N ASP A 126 -0.91 -3.94 -17.08
CA ASP A 126 -0.50 -4.87 -18.13
C ASP A 126 -0.50 -6.32 -17.63
N SER A 127 -0.44 -7.28 -18.56
CA SER A 127 -0.50 -8.71 -18.25
C SER A 127 0.64 -9.19 -17.34
N THR A 128 1.81 -8.57 -17.42
CA THR A 128 2.98 -8.94 -16.62
C THR A 128 2.74 -8.58 -15.16
N LEU A 129 2.25 -7.38 -14.91
CA LEU A 129 1.91 -6.93 -13.57
C LEU A 129 0.72 -7.70 -13.01
N ILE A 130 -0.32 -7.97 -13.80
CA ILE A 130 -1.45 -8.81 -13.39
C ILE A 130 -0.96 -10.19 -12.92
N ALA A 131 -0.08 -10.84 -13.69
CA ALA A 131 0.46 -12.14 -13.32
C ALA A 131 1.28 -12.07 -12.01
N ALA A 132 2.02 -10.98 -11.79
CA ALA A 132 2.72 -10.76 -10.53
C ALA A 132 1.77 -10.60 -9.34
N LEU A 133 0.69 -9.81 -9.50
CA LEU A 133 -0.32 -9.63 -8.45
C LEU A 133 -1.03 -10.96 -8.13
N GLN A 134 -1.39 -11.74 -9.15
CA GLN A 134 -1.98 -13.07 -8.96
C GLN A 134 -1.04 -14.02 -8.22
N HIS A 135 0.25 -14.00 -8.56
CA HIS A 135 1.25 -14.80 -7.85
C HIS A 135 1.34 -14.40 -6.38
N ILE A 136 1.31 -13.10 -6.07
CA ILE A 136 1.34 -12.57 -4.70
C ILE A 136 0.13 -13.08 -3.90
N ASP A 137 -1.07 -12.98 -4.47
CA ASP A 137 -2.30 -13.45 -3.80
C ASP A 137 -2.28 -14.97 -3.55
N GLN A 138 -1.72 -15.75 -4.48
CA GLN A 138 -1.57 -17.20 -4.34
C GLN A 138 -0.64 -17.62 -3.19
N LEU A 139 0.21 -16.72 -2.67
CA LEU A 139 1.03 -17.00 -1.49
C LEU A 139 0.19 -17.12 -0.20
N GLY A 140 -1.08 -16.70 -0.22
CA GLY A 140 -1.99 -16.80 0.93
C GLY A 140 -1.55 -15.97 2.14
N LYS A 141 -0.74 -14.93 1.93
CA LYS A 141 -0.24 -14.05 2.98
C LYS A 141 -1.25 -12.95 3.30
N ALA A 142 -1.18 -12.41 4.51
CA ALA A 142 -1.93 -11.20 4.84
C ALA A 142 -1.36 -10.02 4.04
N ILE A 143 -2.20 -9.36 3.23
CA ILE A 143 -1.82 -8.20 2.44
C ILE A 143 -2.39 -6.94 3.08
N VAL A 144 -1.57 -5.90 3.22
CA VAL A 144 -1.95 -4.57 3.73
C VAL A 144 -1.57 -3.52 2.68
N ALA A 145 -2.56 -2.80 2.13
CA ALA A 145 -2.31 -1.81 1.09
C ALA A 145 -2.16 -0.39 1.63
N ILE A 146 -1.23 0.36 1.03
CA ILE A 146 -1.11 1.80 1.19
C ILE A 146 -2.08 2.46 0.20
N ASP A 147 -2.95 3.33 0.70
CA ASP A 147 -4.02 4.02 -0.04
C ASP A 147 -5.20 3.12 -0.46
N VAL A 148 -5.01 2.20 -1.40
CA VAL A 148 -6.00 1.22 -1.90
C VAL A 148 -5.24 0.00 -2.39
N PRO A 149 -5.88 -1.19 -2.48
CA PRO A 149 -5.24 -2.34 -3.13
C PRO A 149 -4.86 -2.03 -4.57
N SER A 150 -3.62 -2.32 -4.94
CA SER A 150 -3.11 -2.12 -6.29
C SER A 150 -3.94 -2.87 -7.32
N GLY A 151 -4.34 -2.15 -8.36
CA GLY A 151 -5.22 -2.66 -9.42
C GLY A 151 -6.71 -2.46 -9.15
N LEU A 152 -7.09 -1.88 -8.01
CA LEU A 152 -8.47 -1.46 -7.76
C LEU A 152 -8.74 -0.09 -8.40
N ASP A 153 -9.84 0.02 -9.16
CA ASP A 153 -10.39 1.33 -9.52
C ASP A 153 -10.98 1.96 -8.24
N SER A 154 -10.36 3.01 -7.71
CA SER A 154 -10.87 3.72 -6.52
C SER A 154 -12.24 4.36 -6.77
N ASN A 155 -12.54 4.76 -8.01
CA ASN A 155 -13.82 5.33 -8.36
C ASN A 155 -14.89 4.25 -8.38
N LEU A 156 -14.66 3.14 -9.08
CA LEU A 156 -15.70 2.12 -9.26
C LEU A 156 -15.70 1.06 -8.15
N GLY A 157 -14.62 0.99 -7.38
CA GLY A 157 -14.26 -0.09 -6.45
C GLY A 157 -14.31 -1.46 -7.11
N THR A 158 -13.96 -1.50 -8.39
CA THR A 158 -13.86 -2.73 -9.20
C THR A 158 -12.42 -2.93 -9.66
N PRO A 159 -11.94 -4.17 -9.80
CA PRO A 159 -10.61 -4.44 -10.33
C PRO A 159 -10.39 -3.95 -11.77
N LEU A 160 -9.15 -3.57 -12.11
CA LEU A 160 -8.72 -3.09 -13.42
C LEU A 160 -7.57 -3.91 -14.03
N PRO A 161 -7.82 -5.08 -14.64
CA PRO A 161 -8.92 -6.04 -14.50
C PRO A 161 -8.72 -6.99 -13.30
N TYR A 162 -7.65 -6.80 -12.53
CA TYR A 162 -7.32 -7.56 -11.34
C TYR A 162 -6.79 -6.61 -10.27
N ALA A 163 -7.09 -6.89 -9.00
CA ALA A 163 -6.62 -6.14 -7.85
C ALA A 163 -6.13 -7.12 -6.79
N LEU A 164 -5.09 -6.74 -6.03
CA LEU A 164 -4.65 -7.54 -4.89
C LEU A 164 -5.75 -7.71 -3.85
N HIS A 165 -5.81 -8.88 -3.23
CA HIS A 165 -6.77 -9.17 -2.18
C HIS A 165 -6.24 -8.71 -0.81
N ALA A 166 -6.26 -7.39 -0.58
CA ALA A 166 -5.84 -6.84 0.70
C ALA A 166 -6.82 -7.18 1.84
N THR A 167 -6.25 -7.59 2.96
CA THR A 167 -6.99 -7.77 4.23
C THR A 167 -7.21 -6.44 4.93
N HIS A 168 -6.31 -5.48 4.73
CA HIS A 168 -6.34 -4.15 5.33
C HIS A 168 -5.81 -3.13 4.34
N TRP A 169 -6.26 -1.88 4.45
CA TRP A 169 -5.77 -0.81 3.59
C TRP A 169 -6.04 0.55 4.22
N SER A 170 -5.19 1.55 3.98
CA SER A 170 -5.34 2.88 4.60
C SER A 170 -5.90 3.90 3.61
N VAL A 171 -6.93 4.66 3.96
CA VAL A 171 -7.36 5.84 3.20
C VAL A 171 -7.08 7.13 3.97
N PRO A 172 -6.61 8.20 3.29
CA PRO A 172 -6.45 9.50 3.93
C PRO A 172 -7.82 10.14 4.17
N ILE A 173 -8.10 10.56 5.41
CA ILE A 173 -9.30 11.31 5.78
C ILE A 173 -8.90 12.63 6.45
N ARG A 174 -9.23 13.75 5.80
CA ARG A 174 -8.94 15.09 6.31
C ARG A 174 -10.13 15.60 7.11
N LYS A 175 -10.00 15.69 8.44
CA LYS A 175 -11.02 16.33 9.30
C LYS A 175 -10.55 17.72 9.72
N ASP A 176 -11.16 18.76 9.14
CA ASP A 176 -11.16 20.20 9.46
C ASP A 176 -9.87 20.93 9.85
N THR A 177 -8.70 20.30 9.85
CA THR A 177 -7.34 20.91 9.92
C THR A 177 -6.26 19.84 10.14
N ASN A 178 -6.62 18.66 10.64
CA ASN A 178 -5.70 17.55 10.85
C ASN A 178 -6.03 16.40 9.91
N LEU A 179 -5.06 15.98 9.09
CA LEU A 179 -5.18 14.73 8.36
C LEU A 179 -5.04 13.55 9.30
N ARG A 180 -5.93 12.57 9.12
CA ARG A 180 -5.93 11.29 9.82
C ARG A 180 -6.02 10.19 8.79
N TRP A 181 -5.26 9.12 9.00
CA TRP A 181 -5.36 7.92 8.17
C TRP A 181 -6.37 6.98 8.81
N ILE A 182 -7.33 6.49 8.03
CA ILE A 182 -8.26 5.46 8.46
C ILE A 182 -7.82 4.15 7.82
N ILE A 183 -7.59 3.13 8.64
CA ILE A 183 -7.24 1.80 8.17
C ILE A 183 -8.53 0.99 8.11
N ALA A 184 -8.99 0.76 6.88
CA ALA A 184 -10.12 -0.09 6.58
C ALA A 184 -9.69 -1.55 6.68
N THR A 185 -10.49 -2.37 7.34
CA THR A 185 -10.27 -3.81 7.49
C THR A 185 -11.33 -4.55 6.67
N LYS A 186 -10.93 -5.63 6.00
CA LYS A 186 -11.85 -6.58 5.41
C LYS A 186 -12.00 -7.74 6.39
N GLU A 187 -13.17 -7.86 7.02
CA GLU A 187 -13.48 -9.07 7.79
C GLU A 187 -13.64 -10.23 6.79
N CYS A 188 -12.73 -11.22 6.85
CA CYS A 188 -12.94 -12.49 6.15
C CYS A 188 -14.15 -13.18 6.79
N SER A 189 -15.22 -13.33 6.02
CA SER A 189 -16.35 -14.20 6.35
C SER A 189 -15.98 -15.66 6.11
#